data_AF-A0A7R8X3R7-F1
#
_entry.id   AF-A0A7R8X3R7-F1
#
_cell.length_a   1.000
_cell.length_b   1.000
_cell.length_c   1.000
_cell.angle_alpha   90.00
_cell.angle_beta   90.00
_cell.angle_gamma   90.00
#
_symmetry.space_group_name_H-M   'P 1'
#
loop_
_entity.id
_entity.type
_entity.pdbx_description
1 polymer ?
#
loop_
_entity_poly.entity_id
_entity_poly.type
_entity_poly.pdbx_seq_one_letter_code
_entity_poly.pdbx_strand_id
1 'polypeptide(L)'
;MCSKLLSLVLFVPLAWTGSEVVEDRQSKMLGFGMPSIFQLMTFANGLCNNTAGDTGTCYKYSECKRKEGKANTACASGLGVCCVFQSTCRNNTSEEVSYFVNPSYPMSDSLTQVCDYRVDISRPTVIQIRLDFMEFELPGPRPFALPLEVPKASQKLLDARSEPS
;
A
#
# COMPACT_ATOMS: atom_id res chain seq x y z
N MET A 1 -11.39 -29.97 15.04
CA MET A 1 -11.45 -31.25 14.30
C MET A 1 -12.66 -31.22 13.38
N CYS A 2 -12.47 -31.13 12.06
CA CYS A 2 -13.50 -31.43 11.09
C CYS A 2 -12.84 -32.21 9.95
N SER A 3 -13.39 -33.39 9.68
CA SER A 3 -12.76 -34.50 8.98
C SER A 3 -13.45 -34.74 7.65
N LYS A 4 -12.63 -34.80 6.58
CA LYS A 4 -12.80 -35.49 5.29
C LYS A 4 -13.90 -35.00 4.32
N LEU A 5 -13.45 -34.54 3.16
CA LEU A 5 -13.73 -35.25 1.90
C LEU A 5 -12.58 -35.02 0.91
N LEU A 6 -11.83 -36.09 0.62
CA LEU A 6 -10.73 -36.10 -0.34
C LEU A 6 -11.35 -36.21 -1.74
N SER A 7 -11.60 -35.07 -2.39
CA SER A 7 -12.04 -35.04 -3.80
C SER A 7 -10.81 -34.98 -4.71
N LEU A 8 -10.48 -36.13 -5.31
CA LEU A 8 -9.52 -36.23 -6.41
C LEU A 8 -10.08 -35.45 -7.61
N VAL A 9 -9.60 -34.22 -7.82
CA VAL A 9 -9.81 -33.49 -9.07
C VAL A 9 -8.49 -33.48 -9.82
N LEU A 10 -8.42 -34.26 -10.89
CA LEU A 10 -7.34 -34.21 -11.88
C LEU A 10 -7.44 -32.87 -12.61
N PHE A 11 -6.79 -31.83 -12.09
CA PHE A 11 -6.56 -30.60 -12.82
C PHE A 11 -5.33 -30.77 -13.70
N VAL A 12 -5.55 -30.85 -15.00
CA VAL A 12 -4.59 -30.46 -16.03
C VAL A 12 -4.61 -28.93 -16.09
N PRO A 13 -3.49 -28.22 -15.86
CA PRO A 13 -3.39 -26.84 -16.28
C PRO A 13 -2.36 -26.75 -17.42
N LEU A 14 -2.85 -26.88 -18.65
CA LEU A 14 -2.27 -26.15 -19.78
C LEU A 14 -3.15 -24.92 -19.97
N ALA A 15 -2.49 -23.75 -20.01
CA ALA A 15 -3.04 -22.41 -20.17
C ALA A 15 -3.68 -21.79 -18.90
N TRP A 16 -2.83 -21.20 -18.06
CA TRP A 16 -3.20 -20.04 -17.26
C TRP A 16 -3.17 -18.80 -18.18
N THR A 17 -4.29 -18.47 -18.81
CA THR A 17 -4.53 -17.11 -19.30
C THR A 17 -5.35 -16.39 -18.24
N GLY A 18 -4.67 -15.70 -17.33
CA GLY A 18 -5.31 -14.84 -16.35
C GLY A 18 -5.79 -13.55 -16.99
N SER A 19 -7.11 -13.42 -17.12
CA SER A 19 -7.96 -12.24 -16.88
C SER A 19 -9.34 -12.60 -17.38
N GLU A 20 -10.23 -13.00 -16.48
CA GLU A 20 -11.67 -13.03 -16.77
C GLU A 20 -12.12 -11.58 -16.97
N VAL A 21 -12.25 -11.15 -18.23
CA VAL A 21 -13.08 -10.00 -18.55
C VAL A 21 -14.50 -10.41 -18.20
N VAL A 22 -15.04 -9.88 -17.09
CA VAL A 22 -16.47 -9.98 -16.80
C VAL A 22 -17.21 -9.21 -17.88
N GLU A 23 -17.65 -9.91 -18.92
CA GLU A 23 -18.51 -9.35 -19.95
C GLU A 23 -19.95 -9.29 -19.42
N ASP A 24 -20.33 -8.13 -18.90
CA ASP A 24 -21.70 -7.86 -18.47
C ASP A 24 -22.63 -7.84 -19.70
N ARG A 25 -23.26 -8.99 -20.01
CA ARG A 25 -24.34 -9.06 -20.99
C ARG A 25 -25.57 -8.36 -20.41
N GLN A 26 -25.64 -7.04 -20.54
CA GLN A 26 -26.88 -6.29 -20.31
C GLN A 26 -27.87 -6.60 -21.44
N SER A 27 -28.63 -7.68 -21.29
CA SER A 27 -29.88 -7.86 -22.02
C SER A 27 -30.89 -6.81 -21.55
N LYS A 28 -31.12 -5.77 -22.37
CA LYS A 28 -32.32 -4.94 -22.27
C LYS A 28 -33.01 -4.84 -23.62
N MET A 29 -34.29 -5.19 -23.58
CA MET A 29 -35.22 -5.34 -24.68
C MET A 29 -35.38 -4.06 -25.51
N LEU A 30 -35.67 -4.28 -26.80
CA LEU A 30 -36.08 -3.32 -27.81
C LEU A 30 -37.13 -2.32 -27.31
N GLY A 31 -36.83 -1.03 -27.44
CA GLY A 31 -37.77 0.07 -27.29
C GLY A 31 -37.20 1.35 -27.92
N PHE A 32 -37.86 1.86 -28.95
CA PHE A 32 -37.44 3.00 -29.77
C PHE A 32 -37.12 4.26 -28.94
N GLY A 33 -35.86 4.71 -29.01
CA GLY A 33 -35.37 5.99 -28.52
C GLY A 33 -33.86 6.04 -28.77
N MET A 34 -33.38 7.09 -29.45
CA MET A 34 -31.96 7.26 -29.79
C MET A 34 -31.04 6.94 -28.61
N PRO A 35 -30.13 5.95 -28.69
CA PRO A 35 -29.20 5.70 -27.61
C PRO A 35 -28.15 6.81 -27.62
N SER A 36 -28.12 7.58 -26.53
CA SER A 36 -26.95 8.40 -26.19
C SER A 36 -25.72 7.49 -26.21
N ILE A 37 -24.85 7.67 -27.22
CA ILE A 37 -23.68 6.84 -27.52
C ILE A 37 -22.51 6.99 -26.52
N PHE A 38 -22.76 7.45 -25.30
CA PHE A 38 -21.78 7.30 -24.23
C PHE A 38 -21.94 5.93 -23.57
N GLN A 39 -21.56 4.87 -24.31
CA GLN A 39 -21.30 3.57 -23.71
C GLN A 39 -20.13 3.74 -22.75
N LEU A 40 -20.46 3.97 -21.49
CA LEU A 40 -19.50 4.09 -20.41
C LEU A 40 -18.99 2.68 -20.12
N MET A 41 -17.98 2.24 -20.88
CA MET A 41 -17.32 0.95 -20.71
C MET A 41 -16.79 0.91 -19.27
N THR A 42 -17.40 0.07 -18.43
CA THR A 42 -16.96 -0.18 -17.07
C THR A 42 -16.28 -1.53 -17.05
N PHE A 43 -15.17 -1.61 -16.33
CA PHE A 43 -14.48 -2.86 -16.07
C PHE A 43 -14.31 -3.00 -14.56
N ALA A 44 -14.23 -4.23 -14.07
CA ALA A 44 -13.93 -4.49 -12.68
C ALA A 44 -12.47 -4.11 -12.39
N ASN A 45 -12.25 -3.35 -11.32
CA ASN A 45 -10.90 -3.03 -10.87
C ASN A 45 -10.24 -4.32 -10.35
N GLY A 46 -9.06 -4.65 -10.89
CA GLY A 46 -8.31 -5.84 -10.52
C GLY A 46 -6.83 -5.52 -10.34
N LEU A 47 -6.08 -6.44 -9.74
CA LEU A 47 -4.64 -6.28 -9.54
C LEU A 47 -3.88 -6.22 -10.87
N CYS A 48 -2.84 -5.41 -10.91
CA CYS A 48 -1.94 -5.27 -12.05
C CYS A 48 -0.51 -5.00 -11.53
N ASN A 49 0.49 -5.26 -12.38
CA ASN A 49 1.87 -4.92 -12.05
C ASN A 49 2.38 -3.81 -12.94
N ASN A 50 3.19 -2.95 -12.34
CA ASN A 50 3.82 -1.82 -12.99
C ASN A 50 5.21 -2.23 -13.55
N THR A 51 5.86 -1.36 -14.33
CA THR A 51 7.19 -1.64 -14.92
C THR A 51 8.33 -1.71 -13.91
N ALA A 52 8.17 -1.10 -12.73
CA ALA A 52 9.15 -1.11 -11.65
C ALA A 52 9.04 -2.36 -10.75
N GLY A 53 8.00 -3.19 -10.96
CA GLY A 53 7.73 -4.37 -10.14
C GLY A 53 6.70 -4.13 -9.02
N ASP A 54 6.21 -2.90 -8.84
CA ASP A 54 5.17 -2.61 -7.86
C ASP A 54 3.81 -3.14 -8.35
N THR A 55 3.07 -3.76 -7.45
CA THR A 55 1.66 -4.11 -7.65
C THR A 55 0.78 -2.88 -7.45
N GLY A 56 -0.21 -2.70 -8.33
CA GLY A 56 -1.24 -1.68 -8.23
C GLY A 56 -2.61 -2.24 -8.58
N THR A 57 -3.55 -1.35 -8.84
CA THR A 57 -4.92 -1.70 -9.22
C THR A 57 -5.26 -1.05 -10.56
N CYS A 58 -5.88 -1.82 -11.44
CA CYS A 58 -6.32 -1.36 -12.73
C CYS A 58 -7.51 -0.41 -12.56
N TYR A 59 -7.32 0.85 -12.96
CA TYR A 59 -8.34 1.90 -12.88
C TYR A 59 -8.46 2.62 -14.23
N LYS A 60 -9.57 3.33 -14.43
CA LYS A 60 -9.63 4.32 -15.51
C LYS A 60 -8.62 5.43 -15.22
N TYR A 61 -8.01 5.99 -16.27
CA TYR A 61 -7.02 7.06 -16.11
C TYR A 61 -7.55 8.25 -15.28
N SER A 62 -8.78 8.69 -15.56
CA SER A 62 -9.44 9.78 -14.83
C SER A 62 -9.70 9.44 -13.36
N GLU A 63 -10.05 8.19 -13.07
CA GLU A 63 -10.28 7.71 -11.70
C GLU A 63 -8.98 7.62 -10.91
N CYS A 64 -7.92 7.06 -11.52
CA CYS A 64 -6.59 7.00 -10.94
C CYS A 64 -6.08 8.41 -10.56
N LYS A 65 -6.22 9.38 -11.47
CA LYS A 65 -5.85 10.77 -11.21
C LYS A 65 -6.69 11.43 -10.13
N ARG A 66 -8.01 11.18 -10.10
CA ARG A 66 -8.92 11.71 -9.07
C ARG A 66 -8.60 11.18 -7.67
N LYS A 67 -8.10 9.94 -7.58
CA LYS A 67 -7.64 9.30 -6.34
C LYS A 67 -6.18 9.63 -6.01
N GLU A 68 -5.57 10.58 -6.73
CA GLU A 68 -4.18 11.01 -6.52
C GLU A 68 -3.14 9.88 -6.68
N GLY A 69 -3.50 8.82 -7.42
CA GLY A 69 -2.60 7.73 -7.75
C GLY A 69 -1.71 8.04 -8.95
N LYS A 70 -0.63 7.26 -9.09
CA LYS A 70 0.29 7.33 -10.22
C LYS A 70 -0.10 6.30 -11.28
N ALA A 71 -0.54 6.79 -12.44
CA ALA A 71 -0.80 5.95 -13.60
C ALA A 71 0.53 5.43 -14.21
N ASN A 72 0.63 4.12 -14.45
CA ASN A 72 1.77 3.51 -15.12
C ASN A 72 1.35 2.73 -16.39
N THR A 73 1.40 1.40 -16.36
CA THR A 73 1.18 0.50 -17.52
C THR A 73 -0.29 0.45 -17.93
N ALA A 74 -0.57 0.08 -19.18
CA ALA A 74 -1.95 -0.16 -19.64
C ALA A 74 -2.49 -1.48 -19.05
N CYS A 75 -3.78 -1.52 -18.72
CA CYS A 75 -4.50 -2.71 -18.26
C CYS A 75 -5.92 -2.74 -18.88
N ALA A 76 -6.68 -3.82 -18.62
CA ALA A 76 -8.02 -4.01 -19.19
C ALA A 76 -8.06 -3.81 -20.72
N SER A 77 -7.13 -4.45 -21.45
CA SER A 77 -6.98 -4.33 -22.91
C SER A 77 -6.80 -2.88 -23.41
N GLY A 78 -6.18 -2.03 -22.59
CA GLY A 78 -5.91 -0.63 -22.94
C GLY A 78 -7.01 0.35 -22.54
N LEU A 79 -8.07 -0.11 -21.88
CA LEU A 79 -9.15 0.76 -21.37
C LEU A 79 -8.81 1.39 -20.01
N GLY A 80 -7.79 0.86 -19.32
CA GLY A 80 -7.34 1.32 -18.02
C GLY A 80 -5.83 1.50 -17.91
N VAL A 81 -5.42 2.01 -16.76
CA VAL A 81 -4.02 2.13 -16.35
C VAL A 81 -3.82 1.45 -15.00
N CYS A 82 -2.65 0.85 -14.82
CA CYS A 82 -2.22 0.33 -13.54
C CYS A 82 -1.89 1.50 -12.63
N CYS A 83 -2.75 1.72 -11.64
CA CYS A 83 -2.64 2.83 -10.71
C CYS A 83 -1.95 2.37 -9.43
N VAL A 84 -0.89 3.09 -9.06
CA VAL A 84 -0.13 2.83 -7.84
C VAL A 84 -0.37 3.98 -6.87
N PHE A 85 -0.79 3.65 -5.65
CA PHE A 85 -1.02 4.63 -4.60
C PHE A 85 0.17 4.62 -3.65
N GLN A 86 0.83 5.76 -3.51
CA GLN A 86 1.94 5.93 -2.57
C GLN A 86 1.68 7.19 -1.73
N SER A 87 1.89 7.09 -0.43
CA SER A 87 1.65 8.20 0.50
C SER A 87 2.61 8.12 1.69
N THR A 88 2.67 9.21 2.45
CA THR A 88 3.56 9.35 3.61
C THR A 88 2.78 9.60 4.90
N CYS A 89 3.47 10.03 5.95
CA CYS A 89 2.90 10.31 7.27
C CYS A 89 1.67 11.23 7.20
N ARG A 90 0.72 11.00 8.12
CA ARG A 90 -0.56 11.72 8.29
C ARG A 90 -1.52 11.60 7.12
N ASN A 91 -1.30 10.63 6.23
CA ASN A 91 -2.27 10.25 5.21
C ASN A 91 -3.06 9.01 5.63
N ASN A 92 -4.16 8.80 4.93
CA ASN A 92 -4.93 7.58 4.97
C ASN A 92 -5.07 6.95 3.58
N THR A 93 -5.47 5.69 3.55
CA THR A 93 -5.76 4.94 2.32
C THR A 93 -6.99 4.07 2.52
N SER A 94 -7.81 3.96 1.48
CA SER A 94 -8.90 2.97 1.39
C SER A 94 -8.78 2.09 0.15
N GLU A 95 -7.63 2.19 -0.52
CA GLU A 95 -7.31 1.42 -1.72
C GLU A 95 -6.88 0.00 -1.33
N GLU A 96 -7.07 -0.94 -2.25
CA GLU A 96 -6.75 -2.36 -2.00
C GLU A 96 -5.24 -2.59 -1.85
N VAL A 97 -4.44 -1.84 -2.61
CA VAL A 97 -2.97 -1.85 -2.54
C VAL A 97 -2.46 -0.41 -2.45
N SER A 98 -1.61 -0.14 -1.46
CA SER A 98 -0.96 1.16 -1.28
C SER A 98 0.41 1.03 -0.62
N TYR A 99 1.31 1.94 -0.99
CA TYR A 99 2.67 2.00 -0.49
C TYR A 99 2.82 3.15 0.50
N PHE A 100 3.38 2.84 1.66
CA PHE A 100 3.77 3.82 2.65
C PHE A 100 5.27 4.07 2.54
N VAL A 101 5.67 5.33 2.49
CA VAL A 101 7.08 5.75 2.50
C VAL A 101 7.31 6.84 3.54
N ASN A 102 8.53 6.88 4.10
CA ASN A 102 8.94 7.99 4.94
C ASN A 102 8.95 9.31 4.13
N PRO A 103 8.76 10.48 4.78
CA PRO A 103 8.67 11.77 4.08
C PRO A 103 9.86 12.11 3.18
N SER A 104 11.05 11.63 3.53
CA SER A 104 12.30 11.88 2.81
C SER A 104 12.65 10.80 1.78
N TYR A 105 11.82 9.77 1.60
CA TYR A 105 12.09 8.66 0.68
C TYR A 105 12.48 9.16 -0.72
N PRO A 106 13.54 8.63 -1.36
CA PRO A 106 14.32 7.44 -0.98
C PRO A 106 15.48 7.72 0.01
N MET A 107 15.60 8.93 0.56
CA MET A 107 16.58 9.23 1.59
C MET A 107 16.07 8.78 2.97
N SER A 108 17.00 8.53 3.89
CA SER A 108 16.67 8.26 5.29
C SER A 108 16.06 9.49 5.95
N ASP A 109 15.07 9.25 6.81
CA ASP A 109 14.48 10.28 7.67
C ASP A 109 15.07 10.16 9.08
N SER A 110 15.47 11.29 9.66
CA SER A 110 15.99 11.38 11.03
C SER A 110 15.03 12.12 11.98
N LEU A 111 13.88 12.54 11.46
CA LEU A 111 12.88 13.26 12.23
C LEU A 111 12.31 12.36 13.33
N THR A 112 12.43 12.84 14.56
CA THR A 112 11.87 12.21 15.76
C THR A 112 10.42 12.63 15.97
N GLN A 113 9.61 12.52 14.92
CA GLN A 113 8.19 12.85 14.95
C GLN A 113 7.34 11.59 14.89
N VAL A 114 6.16 11.63 15.53
CA VAL A 114 5.16 10.58 15.36
C VAL A 114 4.68 10.62 13.92
N CYS A 115 4.83 9.50 13.22
CA CYS A 115 4.36 9.30 11.86
C CYS A 115 3.26 8.24 11.88
N ASP A 116 2.01 8.66 11.70
CA ASP A 116 0.89 7.75 11.53
C ASP A 116 0.54 7.57 10.05
N TYR A 117 0.07 6.38 9.70
CA TYR A 117 -0.50 6.07 8.38
C TYR A 117 -1.74 5.20 8.61
N ARG A 118 -2.92 5.68 8.19
CA ARG A 118 -4.19 5.04 8.50
C ARG A 118 -4.71 4.22 7.32
N VAL A 119 -5.05 2.96 7.56
CA VAL A 119 -5.71 2.10 6.58
C VAL A 119 -7.20 2.02 6.93
N ASP A 120 -8.03 2.61 6.08
CA ASP A 120 -9.48 2.66 6.23
C ASP A 120 -10.13 1.46 5.50
N ILE A 121 -10.50 0.44 6.27
CA ILE A 121 -11.16 -0.76 5.74
C ILE A 121 -12.64 -0.46 5.48
N SER A 122 -12.96 -0.10 4.24
CA SER A 122 -14.33 0.24 3.83
C SER A 122 -15.12 -0.94 3.23
N ARG A 123 -14.44 -2.00 2.81
CA ARG A 123 -15.05 -3.15 2.13
C ARG A 123 -15.32 -4.29 3.12
N PRO A 124 -16.56 -4.78 3.26
CA PRO A 124 -16.90 -5.86 4.20
C PRO A 124 -16.30 -7.22 3.83
N THR A 125 -15.80 -7.35 2.59
CA THR A 125 -15.15 -8.56 2.09
C THR A 125 -13.68 -8.68 2.53
N VAL A 126 -13.09 -7.61 3.08
CA VAL A 126 -11.69 -7.63 3.54
C VAL A 126 -11.62 -8.28 4.91
N ILE A 127 -10.90 -9.40 5.00
CA ILE A 127 -10.75 -10.20 6.23
C ILE A 127 -9.35 -10.09 6.85
N GLN A 128 -8.37 -9.65 6.07
CA GLN A 128 -6.97 -9.61 6.48
C GLN A 128 -6.27 -8.44 5.78
N ILE A 129 -5.47 -7.70 6.55
CA ILE A 129 -4.48 -6.77 6.01
C ILE A 129 -3.14 -7.50 5.99
N ARG A 130 -2.47 -7.46 4.84
CA ARG A 130 -1.10 -7.92 4.68
C ARG A 130 -0.18 -6.71 4.66
N LEU A 131 0.88 -6.75 5.46
CA LEU A 131 1.96 -5.75 5.46
C LEU A 131 3.22 -6.43 4.95
N ASP A 132 3.78 -5.91 3.87
CA ASP A 132 5.06 -6.35 3.32
C ASP A 132 6.05 -5.19 3.42
N PHE A 133 7.23 -5.46 3.96
CA PHE A 133 8.32 -4.48 4.05
C PHE A 133 9.24 -4.66 2.85
N MET A 134 9.20 -3.71 1.91
CA MET A 134 10.06 -3.72 0.72
C MET A 134 11.48 -3.25 1.07
N GLU A 135 11.56 -2.14 1.81
CA GLU A 135 12.80 -1.57 2.35
C GLU A 135 12.51 -1.11 3.78
N PHE A 136 13.33 -1.53 4.74
CA PHE A 136 13.13 -1.23 6.15
C PHE A 136 14.46 -1.15 6.89
N GLU A 137 14.76 0.06 7.36
CA GLU A 137 15.89 0.33 8.24
C GLU A 137 15.42 1.27 9.36
N LEU A 138 15.73 0.93 10.60
CA LEU A 138 15.48 1.78 11.76
C LEU A 138 16.78 1.96 12.55
N PRO A 139 16.98 3.13 13.19
CA PRO A 139 18.04 3.30 14.15
C PRO A 139 17.95 2.22 15.25
N GLY A 140 19.12 1.77 15.72
CA GLY A 140 19.19 0.83 16.84
C GLY A 140 18.48 1.39 18.09
N PRO A 141 18.12 0.51 19.05
CA PRO A 141 17.53 0.95 20.30
C PRO A 141 18.49 1.93 20.97
N ARG A 142 17.95 3.07 21.44
CA ARG A 142 18.76 3.95 22.28
C ARG A 142 19.13 3.16 23.53
N PRO A 143 20.42 3.02 23.88
CA PRO A 143 20.78 2.46 25.16
C PRO A 143 20.07 3.28 26.22
N PHE A 144 19.47 2.60 27.21
CA PHE A 144 18.95 3.27 28.38
C PHE A 144 20.14 4.01 29.01
N ALA A 145 20.24 5.31 28.75
CA ALA A 145 21.27 6.12 29.36
C ALA A 145 20.97 6.12 30.85
N LEU A 146 21.71 5.31 31.60
CA LEU A 146 21.79 5.46 33.04
C LEU A 146 22.17 6.93 33.30
N PRO A 147 21.46 7.63 34.20
CA PRO A 147 21.69 9.04 34.44
C PRO A 147 22.98 9.22 35.24
N LEU A 148 24.17 9.00 34.65
CA LEU A 148 25.47 9.34 35.22
C LEU A 148 26.53 9.58 34.13
N GLU A 149 26.23 10.40 33.13
CA GLU A 149 27.30 11.16 32.46
C GLU A 149 27.21 12.60 32.97
N VAL A 150 27.76 12.78 34.18
CA VAL A 150 28.08 14.11 34.69
C VAL A 150 28.94 14.80 33.64
N PRO A 151 28.53 15.98 33.11
CA PRO A 151 29.37 16.73 32.18
C PRO A 151 30.75 16.91 32.79
N LYS A 152 31.82 16.66 32.02
CA LYS A 152 33.21 16.73 32.48
C LYS A 152 33.58 18.07 33.18
N ALA A 153 32.79 19.11 32.95
CA ALA A 153 32.89 20.41 33.61
C ALA A 153 32.46 20.38 35.10
N SER A 154 31.51 19.53 35.48
CA SER A 154 30.97 19.43 36.84
C SER A 154 31.80 18.51 37.74
N GLN A 155 32.62 17.62 37.17
CA GLN A 155 33.55 16.78 37.94
C GLN A 155 34.65 17.62 38.61
N LYS A 156 35.13 18.69 37.94
CA LYS A 156 36.14 19.61 38.51
C LYS A 156 35.66 20.34 39.77
N LEU A 157 34.36 20.53 39.95
CA LEU A 157 33.78 21.15 41.14
C LEU A 157 33.65 20.19 42.32
N LEU A 158 33.58 18.89 42.05
CA LEU A 158 33.54 17.85 43.09
C LEU A 158 34.94 17.53 43.63
N ASP A 159 35.95 17.51 42.76
CA ASP A 159 37.34 17.22 43.16
C ASP A 159 38.01 18.39 43.92
N ALA A 160 37.48 19.62 43.80
CA ALA A 160 37.98 20.80 44.51
C ALA A 160 37.48 20.91 45.97
N ARG A 161 36.60 20.00 46.42
CA ARG A 161 36.04 20.01 47.78
C ARG A 161 36.81 19.10 48.76
N SER A 162 37.82 18.35 48.28
CA SER A 162 38.49 17.30 49.06
C SER A 162 39.98 17.55 49.35
N GLU A 163 40.45 18.79 49.43
CA GLU A 163 41.76 19.08 50.03
C GLU A 163 41.61 19.38 51.54
N PRO A 164 42.18 18.55 52.45
CA PRO A 164 42.23 18.83 53.87
C PRO A 164 43.32 19.84 54.22
N SER A 165 43.09 20.59 55.30
CA SER A 165 43.99 21.58 55.91
C SER A 165 45.17 20.94 56.65
#